data_AF-A0A0C4ES66-F1
#
_entry.id   AF-A0A0C4ES66-F1
#
_cell.length_a   1.000
_cell.length_b   1.000
_cell.length_c   1.000
_cell.angle_alpha   90.00
_cell.angle_beta   90.00
_cell.angle_gamma   90.00
#
_symmetry.space_group_name_H-M   'P 1'
#
loop_
_entity.id
_entity.type
_entity.pdbx_description
1 polymer ?
#
loop_
_entity_poly.entity_id
_entity_poly.type
_entity_poly.pdbx_seq_one_letter_code
_entity_poly.pdbx_strand_id
1 'polypeptide(L)'
;MDRIAYHPIRVSPHASLFLPLSQQELKVYQTECLNTLRVFASSDGKPGQSDQQPDSHINNTDDTLLAGHLPSHVEPDVGSPVGYTTPSPLSIPLSSCPAPHHADDSQPSQRPVTNKRSYQSIGAENDDSTDAPPNMPHFPKRTRHLAHPDSQSSISDTVAQHYNMRPNLTKGARTESPIFGLRKFNNWVKSVTIGKFASIESPFMSPLLSRNTHRQQQHHSNSHSKYSGTKILELGCGKGGDLAKWQNAGVRELYGFDIAAVSIEQAQSRYQENCSQRFYAKFVALDCFSLPIDSVLSPEELREPFHAVSLQFCMHYAFESEAKARTMMENVSKYLVSGGVMIGTIPDPDLLIQRWERCSRESNAEKPSFGNSVYEIRFPYPLTPQRRELDQVYGNRYSFYLEDAVEDVPEYLVLWEPFVRLAQEFGLKLVYKKGFHELFQTEKANPSYKSLLFKMKVINSEGNLMISSDQWDATGIYSAFAFIKM
;
A
#
# COMPACT_ATOMS: atom_id res chain seq x y z
N MET A 1 -20.13 9.81 -30.39
CA MET A 1 -19.28 11.01 -30.33
C MET A 1 -17.93 10.63 -30.90
N ASP A 2 -17.54 11.28 -31.99
CA ASP A 2 -16.29 11.00 -32.71
C ASP A 2 -15.07 11.35 -31.83
N ARG A 3 -14.16 10.40 -31.65
CA ARG A 3 -12.91 10.60 -30.91
C ARG A 3 -11.92 11.34 -31.80
N ILE A 4 -11.63 12.60 -31.47
CA ILE A 4 -10.60 13.40 -32.16
C ILE A 4 -9.25 13.12 -31.48
N ALA A 5 -8.27 12.64 -32.24
CA ALA A 5 -6.91 12.39 -31.77
C ALA A 5 -6.03 13.63 -31.97
N TYR A 6 -5.05 13.85 -31.08
CA TYR A 6 -4.18 15.03 -31.06
C TYR A 6 -2.69 14.66 -30.99
N HIS A 7 -1.83 15.44 -31.66
CA HIS A 7 -0.38 15.39 -31.46
C HIS A 7 0.06 16.43 -30.41
N PRO A 8 0.86 16.02 -29.39
CA PRO A 8 1.53 16.98 -28.51
C PRO A 8 2.75 17.57 -29.23
N ILE A 9 2.71 18.88 -29.48
CA ILE A 9 3.87 19.64 -29.98
C ILE A 9 4.46 20.41 -28.81
N ARG A 10 5.72 20.12 -28.47
CA ARG A 10 6.44 20.80 -27.39
C ARG A 10 6.82 22.20 -27.87
N VAL A 11 6.24 23.23 -27.25
CA VAL A 11 6.47 24.64 -27.61
C VAL A 11 7.51 25.28 -26.69
N SER A 12 7.65 24.76 -25.47
CA SER A 12 8.71 25.15 -24.53
C SER A 12 9.00 24.01 -23.53
N PRO A 13 10.04 24.12 -22.69
CA PRO A 13 10.35 23.12 -21.67
C PRO A 13 9.19 22.81 -20.72
N HIS A 14 8.25 23.76 -20.55
CA HIS A 14 7.11 23.67 -19.64
C HIS A 14 5.73 23.78 -20.32
N ALA A 15 5.64 23.75 -21.66
CA ALA A 15 4.37 23.86 -22.37
C ALA A 15 4.32 23.01 -23.65
N SER A 16 3.17 22.35 -23.86
CA SER A 16 2.84 21.62 -25.10
C SER A 16 1.49 22.05 -25.64
N LEU A 17 1.39 22.18 -26.95
CA LEU A 17 0.15 22.46 -27.68
C LEU A 17 -0.39 21.15 -28.27
N PHE A 18 -1.71 20.97 -28.27
CA PHE A 18 -2.34 19.78 -28.83
C PHE A 18 -3.10 20.16 -30.10
N LEU A 19 -2.59 19.72 -31.25
CA LEU A 19 -3.23 19.95 -32.55
C LEU A 19 -3.96 18.69 -33.01
N PRO A 20 -5.21 18.79 -33.52
CA PRO A 20 -5.94 17.64 -34.01
C PRO A 20 -5.25 17.04 -35.23
N LEU A 21 -5.19 15.70 -35.30
CA LEU A 21 -4.59 14.97 -36.41
C LEU A 21 -5.36 15.22 -37.71
N SER A 22 -4.63 15.39 -38.82
CA SER A 22 -5.23 15.40 -40.15
C SER A 22 -5.74 14.01 -40.54
N GLN A 23 -6.64 13.95 -41.51
CA GLN A 23 -7.19 12.69 -42.06
C GLN A 23 -6.09 11.76 -42.63
N GLN A 24 -4.97 12.30 -43.11
CA GLN A 24 -3.84 11.50 -43.59
C GLN A 24 -3.02 10.92 -42.43
N GLU A 25 -2.78 11.67 -41.36
CA GLU A 25 -2.05 11.20 -40.17
C GLU A 25 -2.86 10.15 -39.39
N LEU A 26 -4.19 10.30 -39.31
CA LEU A 26 -5.09 9.30 -38.75
C LEU A 26 -5.01 7.95 -39.47
N LYS A 27 -4.83 7.95 -40.80
CA LYS A 27 -4.65 6.71 -41.58
C LYS A 27 -3.34 6.01 -41.25
N VAL A 28 -2.24 6.75 -41.05
CA VAL A 28 -0.95 6.17 -40.65
C VAL A 28 -1.08 5.52 -39.26
N TYR A 29 -1.68 6.23 -38.31
CA TYR A 29 -1.90 5.74 -36.93
C TYR A 29 -2.80 4.50 -36.88
N GLN A 30 -3.82 4.43 -37.74
CA GLN A 30 -4.68 3.24 -37.85
C GLN A 30 -3.97 2.06 -38.51
N THR A 31 -3.07 2.32 -39.47
CA THR A 31 -2.34 1.28 -40.19
C THR A 31 -1.26 0.62 -39.31
N GLU A 32 -0.65 1.37 -38.38
CA GLU A 32 0.29 0.80 -37.38
C GLU A 32 -0.42 -0.07 -36.33
N CYS A 33 -1.67 0.26 -35.95
CA CYS A 33 -2.48 -0.57 -35.05
C CYS A 33 -3.08 -1.82 -35.72
N LEU A 34 -3.22 -1.84 -37.05
CA LEU A 34 -3.80 -2.97 -37.79
C LEU A 34 -2.79 -4.08 -38.13
N ASN A 35 -1.48 -3.85 -37.97
CA ASN A 35 -0.45 -4.85 -38.25
C ASN A 35 -0.22 -5.88 -37.12
N THR A 36 -0.96 -5.79 -36.00
CA THR A 36 -0.87 -6.77 -34.89
C THR A 36 -2.06 -7.75 -34.86
N LEU A 37 -2.90 -7.79 -35.88
CA LEU A 37 -4.00 -8.77 -36.00
C LEU A 37 -4.06 -9.38 -37.40
N ARG A 38 -3.44 -10.56 -37.56
CA ARG A 38 -3.81 -11.57 -38.56
C ARG A 38 -3.83 -12.93 -37.86
N VAL A 39 -4.75 -13.88 -38.08
CA VAL A 39 -6.04 -14.02 -38.79
C VAL A 39 -6.51 -15.44 -38.37
N PHE A 40 -7.81 -15.74 -38.30
CA PHE A 40 -8.41 -16.87 -39.05
C PHE A 40 -9.93 -16.72 -39.15
N ALA A 41 -10.37 -16.62 -40.40
CA ALA A 41 -11.77 -16.66 -40.82
C ALA A 41 -12.11 -18.07 -41.34
N SER A 42 -13.40 -18.37 -41.25
CA SER A 42 -14.13 -19.54 -41.76
C SER A 42 -13.71 -20.04 -43.15
N SER A 43 -13.74 -21.37 -43.33
CA SER A 43 -14.14 -21.96 -44.61
C SER A 43 -14.92 -23.27 -44.40
N ASP A 44 -16.16 -23.27 -44.89
CA ASP A 44 -16.98 -24.44 -45.18
C ASP A 44 -16.38 -25.24 -46.34
N GLY A 45 -16.52 -26.58 -46.30
CA GLY A 45 -16.24 -27.44 -47.44
C GLY A 45 -16.55 -28.92 -47.16
N LYS A 46 -17.66 -29.41 -47.74
CA LYS A 46 -18.04 -30.84 -47.83
C LYS A 46 -17.22 -31.59 -48.91
N PRO A 47 -17.25 -32.95 -48.94
CA PRO A 47 -16.09 -33.77 -49.34
C PRO A 47 -16.20 -34.48 -50.70
N GLY A 48 -15.01 -34.82 -51.23
CA GLY A 48 -14.64 -36.18 -51.69
C GLY A 48 -14.85 -36.56 -53.16
N GLN A 49 -13.75 -36.90 -53.86
CA GLN A 49 -13.52 -38.20 -54.53
C GLN A 49 -12.11 -38.34 -55.15
N SER A 50 -11.51 -39.52 -54.95
CA SER A 50 -10.56 -40.33 -55.76
C SER A 50 -9.80 -39.68 -56.93
N ASP A 51 -8.50 -39.92 -57.18
CA ASP A 51 -7.86 -41.24 -57.37
C ASP A 51 -6.31 -41.13 -57.47
N GLN A 52 -5.65 -42.25 -57.16
CA GLN A 52 -4.40 -42.80 -57.72
C GLN A 52 -3.02 -42.10 -57.58
N GLN A 53 -2.16 -42.81 -56.84
CA GLN A 53 -0.68 -42.94 -56.89
C GLN A 53 -0.11 -43.25 -58.30
N PRO A 54 1.22 -43.42 -58.50
CA PRO A 54 2.40 -43.07 -57.67
C PRO A 54 3.58 -42.48 -58.49
N ASP A 55 4.67 -42.17 -57.78
CA ASP A 55 6.04 -42.71 -58.03
C ASP A 55 7.23 -41.73 -58.02
N SER A 56 8.21 -42.17 -57.23
CA SER A 56 9.67 -42.16 -57.46
C SER A 56 10.43 -40.85 -57.17
N HIS A 57 11.34 -40.89 -56.17
CA HIS A 57 12.81 -41.05 -56.31
C HIS A 57 13.49 -39.67 -56.51
N ILE A 58 14.69 -39.33 -56.03
CA ILE A 58 15.79 -39.98 -55.31
C ILE A 58 16.76 -38.84 -54.94
N ASN A 59 17.33 -38.92 -53.74
CA ASN A 59 18.71 -38.62 -53.33
C ASN A 59 19.43 -37.25 -53.54
N ASN A 60 20.14 -36.95 -52.43
CA ASN A 60 21.59 -36.70 -52.30
C ASN A 60 22.12 -35.28 -52.49
N THR A 61 22.72 -34.74 -51.41
CA THR A 61 24.18 -34.60 -51.15
C THR A 61 24.69 -33.26 -51.68
N ASP A 62 25.67 -32.58 -51.15
CA ASP A 62 26.52 -32.68 -49.96
C ASP A 62 27.26 -31.33 -49.91
N ASP A 63 27.96 -31.11 -48.80
CA ASP A 63 29.30 -30.52 -48.78
C ASP A 63 29.54 -29.00 -48.89
N THR A 64 29.73 -28.44 -47.68
CA THR A 64 31.03 -28.01 -47.11
C THR A 64 31.92 -26.92 -47.76
N LEU A 65 32.29 -25.99 -46.86
CA LEU A 65 33.64 -25.52 -46.49
C LEU A 65 34.20 -24.16 -47.02
N LEU A 66 34.65 -23.38 -46.00
CA LEU A 66 35.91 -22.64 -45.83
C LEU A 66 36.03 -21.12 -46.15
N ALA A 67 36.04 -20.37 -45.05
CA ALA A 67 37.12 -19.50 -44.51
C ALA A 67 37.62 -18.22 -45.24
N GLY A 68 37.74 -17.12 -44.46
CA GLY A 68 38.77 -16.09 -44.67
C GLY A 68 38.56 -14.65 -44.11
N HIS A 69 39.15 -14.37 -42.93
CA HIS A 69 39.90 -13.14 -42.51
C HIS A 69 39.22 -11.75 -42.22
N LEU A 70 39.26 -11.39 -40.90
CA LEU A 70 39.52 -10.13 -40.11
C LEU A 70 39.68 -8.71 -40.77
N PRO A 71 39.77 -7.57 -40.01
CA PRO A 71 38.90 -7.01 -38.93
C PRO A 71 38.70 -5.46 -39.02
N SER A 72 37.71 -4.85 -38.35
CA SER A 72 37.78 -3.42 -37.96
C SER A 72 36.75 -3.01 -36.89
N HIS A 73 37.23 -2.23 -35.92
CA HIS A 73 36.53 -1.57 -34.81
C HIS A 73 35.29 -0.73 -35.20
N VAL A 74 34.28 -0.65 -34.33
CA VAL A 74 33.77 0.55 -33.61
C VAL A 74 32.52 0.16 -32.76
N GLU A 75 32.43 0.80 -31.60
CA GLU A 75 31.49 0.73 -30.45
C GLU A 75 29.96 0.68 -30.69
N PRO A 76 29.15 0.37 -29.65
CA PRO A 76 27.83 -0.26 -29.77
C PRO A 76 26.65 0.73 -29.68
N ASP A 77 25.59 0.48 -30.44
CA ASP A 77 24.32 1.21 -30.31
C ASP A 77 23.12 0.26 -30.19
N VAL A 78 22.43 0.43 -29.05
CA VAL A 78 21.01 0.28 -28.73
C VAL A 78 20.26 -0.96 -29.23
N GLY A 79 19.95 -1.81 -28.25
CA GLY A 79 19.02 -2.93 -28.37
C GLY A 79 17.57 -2.49 -28.61
N SER A 80 16.89 -3.31 -29.42
CA SER A 80 15.44 -3.41 -29.48
C SER A 80 14.97 -4.74 -28.87
N PRO A 81 13.74 -4.81 -28.35
CA PRO A 81 13.37 -5.73 -27.28
C PRO A 81 12.84 -7.07 -27.80
N VAL A 82 13.30 -8.16 -27.19
CA VAL A 82 12.79 -9.52 -27.37
C VAL A 82 11.46 -9.65 -26.61
N GLY A 83 10.40 -9.99 -27.35
CA GLY A 83 9.05 -10.22 -26.82
C GLY A 83 8.93 -11.49 -25.99
N TYR A 84 8.23 -11.41 -24.88
CA TYR A 84 7.84 -12.54 -24.05
C TYR A 84 6.41 -12.98 -24.38
N THR A 85 6.26 -14.23 -24.81
CA THR A 85 4.99 -14.95 -24.96
C THR A 85 4.47 -15.41 -23.60
N THR A 86 3.22 -15.08 -23.28
CA THR A 86 2.46 -15.56 -22.12
C THR A 86 1.85 -16.95 -22.41
N PRO A 87 1.90 -17.92 -21.48
CA PRO A 87 1.06 -19.11 -21.56
C PRO A 87 -0.31 -18.86 -20.91
N SER A 88 -1.39 -19.25 -21.61
CA SER A 88 -2.77 -19.23 -21.12
C SER A 88 -2.99 -20.16 -19.92
N PRO A 89 -3.93 -19.84 -19.00
CA PRO A 89 -4.20 -20.63 -17.81
C PRO A 89 -5.05 -21.87 -18.11
N LEU A 90 -4.67 -22.99 -17.46
CA LEU A 90 -5.37 -24.26 -17.45
C LEU A 90 -6.73 -24.16 -16.72
N SER A 91 -7.73 -24.83 -17.27
CA SER A 91 -9.11 -24.93 -16.79
C SER A 91 -9.23 -25.76 -15.50
N ILE A 92 -10.00 -25.27 -14.53
CA ILE A 92 -10.38 -26.01 -13.31
C ILE A 92 -11.82 -26.55 -13.51
N PRO A 93 -12.14 -27.80 -13.12
CA PRO A 93 -13.47 -28.37 -13.33
C PRO A 93 -14.52 -27.80 -12.37
N LEU A 94 -15.70 -27.48 -12.92
CA LEU A 94 -16.94 -27.21 -12.19
C LEU A 94 -17.53 -28.53 -11.65
N SER A 95 -17.81 -28.60 -10.36
CA SER A 95 -18.66 -29.66 -9.77
C SER A 95 -19.80 -29.05 -8.97
N SER A 96 -20.97 -29.10 -9.61
CA SER A 96 -22.37 -29.15 -9.16
C SER A 96 -22.73 -28.98 -7.68
N CYS A 97 -23.65 -28.03 -7.43
CA CYS A 97 -24.54 -27.97 -6.26
C CYS A 97 -25.40 -29.24 -6.10
N PRO A 98 -25.96 -29.45 -4.90
CA PRO A 98 -27.42 -29.48 -4.79
C PRO A 98 -27.96 -28.70 -3.58
N ALA A 99 -29.19 -28.20 -3.75
CA ALA A 99 -30.13 -27.74 -2.71
C ALA A 99 -31.49 -28.44 -2.99
N PRO A 100 -32.55 -28.29 -2.19
CA PRO A 100 -32.70 -28.10 -0.74
C PRO A 100 -33.66 -29.14 -0.11
N HIS A 101 -33.78 -29.21 1.23
CA HIS A 101 -34.97 -29.79 1.89
C HIS A 101 -35.38 -29.01 3.16
N HIS A 102 -36.66 -28.61 3.18
CA HIS A 102 -37.50 -28.21 4.32
C HIS A 102 -37.65 -29.38 5.34
N ALA A 103 -38.15 -29.30 6.57
CA ALA A 103 -38.96 -28.35 7.35
C ALA A 103 -38.81 -28.68 8.87
N ASP A 104 -39.26 -27.75 9.71
CA ASP A 104 -40.27 -27.96 10.78
C ASP A 104 -39.94 -27.61 12.24
N ASP A 105 -41.02 -27.13 12.86
CA ASP A 105 -41.31 -26.50 14.14
C ASP A 105 -40.63 -27.01 15.42
N SER A 106 -40.41 -26.11 16.39
CA SER A 106 -41.22 -25.99 17.62
C SER A 106 -40.54 -25.15 18.73
N GLN A 107 -41.26 -24.15 19.24
CA GLN A 107 -41.01 -23.50 20.55
C GLN A 107 -41.44 -24.43 21.70
N PRO A 108 -40.99 -24.16 22.95
CA PRO A 108 -41.92 -23.46 23.85
C PRO A 108 -41.28 -22.41 24.77
N SER A 109 -42.11 -21.40 25.03
CA SER A 109 -42.10 -20.38 26.09
C SER A 109 -42.10 -20.93 27.53
N GLN A 110 -41.51 -20.22 28.50
CA GLN A 110 -42.21 -19.36 29.48
C GLN A 110 -41.27 -18.75 30.55
N ARG A 111 -41.73 -17.61 31.08
CA ARG A 111 -41.09 -16.56 31.91
C ARG A 111 -41.24 -16.86 33.43
N PRO A 112 -41.23 -15.86 34.35
CA PRO A 112 -40.20 -14.89 34.80
C PRO A 112 -40.05 -14.87 36.35
N VAL A 113 -38.99 -14.26 36.91
CA VAL A 113 -39.10 -13.65 38.27
C VAL A 113 -38.29 -12.35 38.41
N THR A 114 -38.94 -11.43 39.10
CA THR A 114 -38.79 -10.02 39.49
C THR A 114 -37.55 -9.56 40.28
N ASN A 115 -37.05 -8.37 39.90
CA ASN A 115 -37.01 -7.10 40.65
C ASN A 115 -36.30 -6.95 42.04
N LYS A 116 -35.49 -5.86 42.11
CA LYS A 116 -35.27 -4.86 43.19
C LYS A 116 -34.02 -4.92 44.13
N ARG A 117 -33.21 -3.85 43.94
CA ARG A 117 -32.77 -2.77 44.88
C ARG A 117 -31.63 -2.99 45.90
N SER A 118 -30.55 -2.23 45.64
CA SER A 118 -29.89 -1.16 46.43
C SER A 118 -29.60 -1.34 47.93
N TYR A 119 -28.33 -1.11 48.32
CA TYR A 119 -27.93 -0.58 49.62
C TYR A 119 -26.69 0.34 49.49
N GLN A 120 -26.75 1.50 50.14
CA GLN A 120 -25.66 2.41 50.48
C GLN A 120 -25.32 2.27 51.98
N SER A 121 -24.05 2.43 52.37
CA SER A 121 -23.58 2.85 53.70
C SER A 121 -22.06 3.14 53.60
N ILE A 122 -21.58 4.39 53.69
CA ILE A 122 -21.07 5.15 54.87
C ILE A 122 -19.83 4.54 55.56
N GLY A 123 -18.70 5.28 55.51
CA GLY A 123 -17.98 5.71 56.72
C GLY A 123 -16.57 5.19 57.06
N ALA A 124 -15.60 6.13 57.06
CA ALA A 124 -14.54 6.35 58.06
C ALA A 124 -13.10 5.83 57.86
N GLU A 125 -12.19 6.69 58.36
CA GLU A 125 -10.74 6.87 58.17
C GLU A 125 -9.85 5.90 58.99
N ASN A 126 -8.56 5.75 58.60
CA ASN A 126 -7.41 6.06 59.46
C ASN A 126 -6.03 5.90 58.75
N ASP A 127 -5.12 6.73 59.27
CA ASP A 127 -3.73 7.07 58.96
C ASP A 127 -2.69 5.94 59.10
N ASP A 128 -1.59 5.97 58.34
CA ASP A 128 -0.20 5.93 58.85
C ASP A 128 0.85 6.16 57.74
N SER A 129 2.03 6.60 58.17
CA SER A 129 3.08 7.37 57.52
C SER A 129 4.38 6.56 57.31
N THR A 130 5.26 6.98 56.38
CA THR A 130 6.74 7.19 56.55
C THR A 130 7.57 7.25 55.24
N ASP A 131 8.43 8.29 55.16
CA ASP A 131 9.79 8.43 54.58
C ASP A 131 10.16 8.45 53.05
N ALA A 132 10.20 9.69 52.51
CA ALA A 132 11.14 10.47 51.62
C ALA A 132 12.32 9.85 50.77
N PRO A 133 13.09 10.63 49.94
CA PRO A 133 12.86 11.33 48.64
C PRO A 133 14.00 11.01 47.58
N PRO A 134 14.45 11.83 46.57
CA PRO A 134 13.88 12.90 45.71
C PRO A 134 14.09 12.71 44.16
N ASN A 135 13.55 13.66 43.37
CA ASN A 135 13.93 14.10 42.00
C ASN A 135 13.56 13.27 40.75
N MET A 136 12.42 13.62 40.13
CA MET A 136 12.18 13.54 38.69
C MET A 136 11.62 14.90 38.21
N PRO A 137 12.07 15.44 37.06
CA PRO A 137 11.68 16.78 36.62
C PRO A 137 10.20 16.83 36.20
N HIS A 138 9.55 17.92 36.60
CA HIS A 138 8.19 18.31 36.24
C HIS A 138 7.96 18.29 34.72
N PHE A 139 7.01 17.48 34.26
CA PHE A 139 6.34 17.68 32.97
C PHE A 139 5.42 18.92 33.08
N PRO A 140 5.46 19.88 32.14
CA PRO A 140 4.53 20.99 32.15
C PRO A 140 3.11 20.50 31.83
N LYS A 141 2.17 21.00 32.63
CA LYS A 141 0.74 20.70 32.61
C LYS A 141 0.09 21.12 31.28
N ARG A 142 -0.80 20.25 30.78
CA ARG A 142 -1.95 20.50 29.88
C ARG A 142 -2.11 21.96 29.43
N THR A 143 -1.74 22.25 28.18
CA THR A 143 -2.26 23.39 27.44
C THR A 143 -3.77 23.20 27.26
N ARG A 144 -4.55 24.11 27.85
CA ARG A 144 -6.00 24.18 27.69
C ARG A 144 -6.31 24.52 26.24
N HIS A 145 -7.09 23.67 25.56
CA HIS A 145 -7.74 24.01 24.31
C HIS A 145 -8.62 25.25 24.54
N LEU A 146 -8.30 26.34 23.84
CA LEU A 146 -9.21 27.46 23.67
C LEU A 146 -10.31 26.99 22.72
N ALA A 147 -11.50 26.77 23.27
CA ALA A 147 -12.68 26.38 22.52
C ALA A 147 -13.23 27.61 21.78
N HIS A 148 -13.20 27.56 20.44
CA HIS A 148 -14.11 28.34 19.61
C HIS A 148 -15.40 27.53 19.43
N PRO A 149 -16.59 28.10 19.69
CA PRO A 149 -17.85 27.45 19.39
C PRO A 149 -18.19 27.67 17.91
N ASP A 150 -18.75 26.63 17.29
CA ASP A 150 -19.15 26.46 15.87
C ASP A 150 -18.10 25.89 14.91
N SER A 151 -18.08 24.56 14.77
CA SER A 151 -17.86 23.87 13.48
C SER A 151 -18.14 22.37 13.64
N GLN A 152 -18.65 21.75 12.58
CA GLN A 152 -18.74 20.30 12.42
C GLN A 152 -17.42 19.65 12.85
N SER A 153 -17.46 18.55 13.64
CA SER A 153 -16.24 17.85 14.05
C SER A 153 -15.34 17.58 12.84
N SER A 154 -14.08 17.97 12.91
CA SER A 154 -13.14 17.80 11.79
C SER A 154 -13.09 16.33 11.38
N ILE A 155 -12.95 16.03 10.09
CA ILE A 155 -12.86 14.65 9.60
C ILE A 155 -11.63 13.94 10.22
N SER A 156 -10.56 14.70 10.49
CA SER A 156 -9.41 14.25 11.30
C SER A 156 -9.84 13.72 12.67
N ASP A 157 -10.76 14.40 13.37
CA ASP A 157 -11.26 13.97 14.68
C ASP A 157 -12.08 12.67 14.56
N THR A 158 -12.86 12.53 13.49
CA THR A 158 -13.65 11.31 13.22
C THR A 158 -12.71 10.10 13.02
N VAL A 159 -11.65 10.27 12.22
CA VAL A 159 -10.63 9.23 12.01
C VAL A 159 -9.92 8.89 13.32
N ALA A 160 -9.50 9.90 14.09
CA ALA A 160 -8.83 9.69 15.37
C ALA A 160 -9.72 8.95 16.38
N GLN A 161 -10.99 9.35 16.49
CA GLN A 161 -11.98 8.71 17.36
C GLN A 161 -12.21 7.25 16.96
N HIS A 162 -12.37 6.96 15.66
CA HIS A 162 -12.52 5.60 15.17
C HIS A 162 -11.36 4.71 15.66
N TYR A 163 -10.11 5.12 15.43
CA TYR A 163 -8.95 4.31 15.84
C TYR A 163 -8.76 4.23 17.36
N ASN A 164 -9.11 5.28 18.11
CA ASN A 164 -9.07 5.27 19.58
C ASN A 164 -10.10 4.29 20.18
N MET A 165 -11.29 4.18 19.58
CA MET A 165 -12.36 3.30 20.07
C MET A 165 -12.08 1.82 19.81
N ARG A 166 -11.17 1.50 18.89
CA ARG A 166 -10.89 0.10 18.54
C ARG A 166 -10.16 -0.63 19.68
N PRO A 167 -10.63 -1.80 20.13
CA PRO A 167 -10.00 -2.55 21.19
C PRO A 167 -8.59 -3.04 20.79
N ASN A 168 -7.71 -3.19 21.79
CA ASN A 168 -6.43 -3.86 21.59
C ASN A 168 -6.64 -5.37 21.75
N LEU A 169 -6.84 -6.07 20.64
CA LEU A 169 -7.05 -7.51 20.66
C LEU A 169 -5.74 -8.24 21.04
N THR A 170 -5.87 -9.22 21.94
CA THR A 170 -4.78 -10.15 22.30
C THR A 170 -4.39 -11.02 21.10
N LYS A 171 -3.21 -11.67 21.16
CA LYS A 171 -2.75 -12.56 20.06
C LYS A 171 -3.76 -13.67 19.74
N GLY A 172 -4.46 -14.22 20.75
CA GLY A 172 -5.49 -15.25 20.58
C GLY A 172 -6.77 -14.71 19.92
N ALA A 173 -7.31 -13.59 20.42
CA ALA A 173 -8.50 -12.98 19.83
C ALA A 173 -8.28 -12.55 18.36
N ARG A 174 -7.04 -12.22 17.97
CA ARG A 174 -6.71 -11.89 16.57
C ARG A 174 -6.80 -13.08 15.62
N THR A 175 -6.61 -14.32 16.10
CA THR A 175 -6.72 -15.51 15.23
C THR A 175 -8.16 -15.88 14.90
N GLU A 176 -9.12 -15.36 15.67
CA GLU A 176 -10.56 -15.56 15.49
C GLU A 176 -11.18 -14.54 14.53
N SER A 177 -10.41 -13.53 14.10
CA SER A 177 -10.91 -12.47 13.22
C SER A 177 -11.28 -13.03 11.84
N PRO A 178 -12.46 -12.69 11.27
CA PRO A 178 -12.89 -13.14 9.94
C PRO A 178 -11.88 -12.80 8.84
N ILE A 179 -11.16 -11.67 8.99
CA ILE A 179 -10.14 -11.19 8.06
C ILE A 179 -8.71 -11.63 8.42
N PHE A 180 -8.53 -12.71 9.19
CA PHE A 180 -7.21 -13.16 9.64
C PHE A 180 -6.25 -13.47 8.48
N GLY A 181 -6.73 -14.09 7.40
CA GLY A 181 -5.96 -14.35 6.18
C GLY A 181 -5.41 -13.06 5.55
N LEU A 182 -6.30 -12.10 5.33
CA LEU A 182 -6.00 -10.75 4.82
C LEU A 182 -4.97 -10.03 5.69
N ARG A 183 -5.11 -10.06 7.03
CA ARG A 183 -4.15 -9.43 7.95
C ARG A 183 -2.76 -10.02 7.82
N LYS A 184 -2.63 -11.35 7.67
CA LYS A 184 -1.34 -12.01 7.46
C LYS A 184 -0.73 -11.59 6.12
N PHE A 185 -1.53 -11.59 5.06
CA PHE A 185 -1.09 -11.19 3.72
C PHE A 185 -0.62 -9.73 3.68
N ASN A 186 -1.41 -8.78 4.20
CA ASN A 186 -1.03 -7.37 4.28
C ASN A 186 0.26 -7.18 5.09
N ASN A 187 0.43 -7.92 6.19
CA ASN A 187 1.68 -7.88 6.96
C ASN A 187 2.87 -8.45 6.18
N TRP A 188 2.67 -9.45 5.33
CA TRP A 188 3.71 -9.98 4.47
C TRP A 188 4.12 -8.95 3.40
N VAL A 189 3.14 -8.34 2.72
CA VAL A 189 3.40 -7.25 1.76
C VAL A 189 4.22 -6.13 2.40
N LYS A 190 3.84 -5.67 3.59
CA LYS A 190 4.60 -4.65 4.34
C LYS A 190 6.03 -5.10 4.64
N SER A 191 6.22 -6.35 5.04
CA SER A 191 7.56 -6.90 5.33
C SER A 191 8.44 -6.95 4.09
N VAL A 192 7.86 -7.32 2.94
CA VAL A 192 8.56 -7.32 1.64
C VAL A 192 8.96 -5.89 1.26
N THR A 193 8.03 -4.94 1.31
CA THR A 193 8.29 -3.53 0.96
C THR A 193 9.37 -2.92 1.87
N ILE A 194 9.26 -3.09 3.19
CA ILE A 194 10.29 -2.62 4.14
C ILE A 194 11.64 -3.30 3.85
N GLY A 195 11.65 -4.62 3.68
CA GLY A 195 12.87 -5.38 3.41
C GLY A 195 13.58 -4.93 2.13
N LYS A 196 12.81 -4.68 1.07
CA LYS A 196 13.32 -4.33 -0.26
C LYS A 196 13.89 -2.93 -0.35
N PHE A 197 13.31 -1.97 0.38
CA PHE A 197 13.62 -0.55 0.22
C PHE A 197 14.27 0.10 1.43
N ALA A 198 14.00 -0.37 2.65
CA ALA A 198 14.39 0.31 3.88
C ALA A 198 15.22 -0.56 4.86
N SER A 199 15.51 -1.82 4.50
CA SER A 199 16.46 -2.63 5.27
C SER A 199 17.89 -2.16 5.05
N ILE A 200 18.75 -2.37 6.04
CA ILE A 200 20.18 -2.06 5.96
C ILE A 200 20.90 -2.75 4.79
N GLU A 201 20.38 -3.91 4.34
CA GLU A 201 20.91 -4.68 3.21
C GLU A 201 20.37 -4.22 1.85
N SER A 202 19.32 -3.38 1.85
CA SER A 202 18.71 -2.92 0.59
C SER A 202 19.71 -2.11 -0.24
N PRO A 203 19.57 -2.12 -1.59
CA PRO A 203 20.42 -1.32 -2.47
C PRO A 203 20.22 0.20 -2.28
N PHE A 204 19.16 0.62 -1.58
CA PHE A 204 18.86 2.01 -1.27
C PHE A 204 19.54 2.48 0.03
N MET A 205 19.57 1.62 1.07
CA MET A 205 20.15 1.99 2.37
C MET A 205 21.65 1.69 2.46
N SER A 206 22.10 0.56 1.90
CA SER A 206 23.50 0.14 2.03
C SER A 206 24.52 1.20 1.57
N PRO A 207 24.31 1.99 0.48
CA PRO A 207 25.25 3.05 0.10
C PRO A 207 25.24 4.23 1.08
N LEU A 208 24.08 4.56 1.66
CA LEU A 208 23.93 5.65 2.63
C LEU A 208 24.66 5.33 3.94
N LEU A 209 24.55 4.08 4.39
CA LEU A 209 25.17 3.61 5.63
C LEU A 209 26.68 3.40 5.48
N SER A 210 27.15 2.98 4.31
CA SER A 210 28.58 2.77 4.02
C SER A 210 29.37 4.09 3.90
N ARG A 211 28.74 5.19 3.49
CA ARG A 211 29.40 6.51 3.43
C ARG A 211 29.81 7.03 4.82
N ASN A 212 29.08 6.64 5.86
CA ASN A 212 29.36 7.06 7.23
C ASN A 212 30.54 6.31 7.87
N THR A 213 30.84 5.08 7.42
CA THR A 213 31.96 4.29 7.98
C THR A 213 33.33 4.78 7.50
N HIS A 214 33.46 5.26 6.26
CA HIS A 214 34.73 5.81 5.76
C HIS A 214 35.15 7.12 6.44
N ARG A 215 34.21 7.94 6.91
CA ARG A 215 34.51 9.16 7.68
C ARG A 215 35.01 8.86 9.10
N GLN A 216 34.70 7.69 9.66
CA GLN A 216 35.05 7.32 11.04
C GLN A 216 36.32 6.48 11.15
N GLN A 217 36.81 5.85 10.07
CA GLN A 217 38.05 5.05 10.10
C GLN A 217 39.33 5.87 10.34
N GLN A 218 39.28 7.21 10.35
CA GLN A 218 40.42 8.05 10.74
C GLN A 218 40.57 8.25 12.26
N HIS A 219 39.62 7.81 13.10
CA HIS A 219 39.72 7.91 14.56
C HIS A 219 39.41 6.57 15.24
N HIS A 220 40.48 5.88 15.64
CA HIS A 220 40.61 4.73 16.55
C HIS A 220 39.50 3.65 16.72
N SER A 221 39.99 2.41 16.64
CA SER A 221 39.34 1.10 16.79
C SER A 221 38.67 0.81 18.15
N ASN A 222 37.70 -0.13 18.12
CA ASN A 222 37.12 -0.92 19.23
C ASN A 222 35.86 -0.43 19.97
N SER A 223 35.00 0.39 19.36
CA SER A 223 33.60 0.53 19.79
C SER A 223 32.68 -0.26 18.85
N HIS A 224 31.90 -1.22 19.36
CA HIS A 224 30.73 -1.73 18.65
C HIS A 224 29.92 -0.52 18.16
N SER A 225 29.80 -0.34 16.84
CA SER A 225 29.43 0.97 16.30
C SER A 225 28.07 1.40 16.83
N LYS A 226 28.06 2.42 17.70
CA LYS A 226 26.86 3.04 18.28
C LYS A 226 25.95 3.70 17.23
N TYR A 227 26.33 3.62 15.95
CA TYR A 227 25.73 4.27 14.79
C TYR A 227 25.27 3.31 13.68
N SER A 228 25.39 1.98 13.84
CA SER A 228 24.90 1.03 12.83
C SER A 228 23.38 0.95 12.80
N GLY A 229 22.79 1.14 11.62
CA GLY A 229 21.36 0.94 11.36
C GLY A 229 20.67 2.17 10.80
N THR A 230 19.39 2.03 10.45
CA THR A 230 18.61 3.10 9.82
C THR A 230 17.86 3.95 10.85
N LYS A 231 17.66 5.22 10.50
CA LYS A 231 16.76 6.14 11.21
C LYS A 231 15.49 6.31 10.40
N ILE A 232 14.34 5.99 10.97
CA ILE A 232 13.08 5.80 10.27
C ILE A 232 12.01 6.75 10.81
N LEU A 233 11.27 7.37 9.91
CA LEU A 233 10.05 8.11 10.20
C LEU A 233 8.84 7.28 9.76
N GLU A 234 7.88 7.04 10.65
CA GLU A 234 6.65 6.31 10.34
C GLU A 234 5.44 7.23 10.60
N LEU A 235 4.75 7.61 9.53
CA LEU A 235 3.57 8.46 9.58
C LEU A 235 2.32 7.57 9.51
N GLY A 236 1.42 7.68 10.48
CA GLY A 236 0.32 6.74 10.69
C GLY A 236 0.79 5.40 11.26
N CYS A 237 1.64 5.41 12.29
CA CYS A 237 2.21 4.18 12.87
C CYS A 237 1.17 3.30 13.59
N GLY A 238 -0.02 3.85 13.87
CA GLY A 238 -1.10 3.21 14.59
C GLY A 238 -0.61 2.62 15.91
N LYS A 239 -1.07 1.41 16.18
CA LYS A 239 -0.76 0.66 17.41
C LYS A 239 0.64 0.02 17.41
N GLY A 240 1.56 0.45 16.54
CA GLY A 240 2.91 -0.14 16.40
C GLY A 240 2.89 -1.54 15.76
N GLY A 241 2.17 -1.71 14.65
CA GLY A 241 2.05 -3.01 13.95
C GLY A 241 3.30 -3.46 13.21
N ASP A 242 4.22 -2.53 12.95
CA ASP A 242 5.40 -2.74 12.09
C ASP A 242 6.72 -2.77 12.88
N LEU A 243 6.69 -2.65 14.21
CA LEU A 243 7.89 -2.67 15.07
C LEU A 243 8.82 -3.86 14.82
N ALA A 244 8.26 -5.07 14.74
CA ALA A 244 9.05 -6.27 14.47
C ALA A 244 9.67 -6.26 13.06
N LYS A 245 9.00 -5.61 12.08
CA LYS A 245 9.51 -5.47 10.72
C LYS A 245 10.69 -4.52 10.68
N TRP A 246 10.57 -3.38 11.36
CA TRP A 246 11.67 -2.41 11.51
C TRP A 246 12.87 -2.99 12.23
N GLN A 247 12.63 -3.73 13.31
CA GLN A 247 13.69 -4.45 14.02
C GLN A 247 14.43 -5.42 13.07
N ASN A 248 13.70 -6.24 12.31
CA ASN A 248 14.29 -7.18 11.35
C ASN A 248 14.98 -6.48 10.18
N ALA A 249 14.61 -5.23 9.88
CA ALA A 249 15.20 -4.41 8.84
C ALA A 249 16.50 -3.72 9.29
N GLY A 250 16.89 -3.83 10.57
CA GLY A 250 18.08 -3.19 11.12
C GLY A 250 17.87 -1.71 11.48
N VAL A 251 16.68 -1.35 11.93
CA VAL A 251 16.42 0.00 12.46
C VAL A 251 17.27 0.28 13.70
N ARG A 252 17.79 1.50 13.80
CA ARG A 252 18.49 2.04 14.97
C ARG A 252 17.59 3.01 15.75
N GLU A 253 16.85 3.84 15.03
CA GLU A 253 15.96 4.86 15.57
C GLU A 253 14.64 4.88 14.80
N LEU A 254 13.52 4.86 15.51
CA LEU A 254 12.18 4.93 14.94
C LEU A 254 11.39 6.09 15.57
N TYR A 255 10.84 6.95 14.73
CA TYR A 255 9.94 8.02 15.15
C TYR A 255 8.56 7.76 14.53
N GLY A 256 7.60 7.36 15.37
CA GLY A 256 6.25 7.02 14.97
C GLY A 256 5.24 8.11 15.32
N PHE A 257 4.44 8.52 14.34
CA PHE A 257 3.36 9.50 14.52
C PHE A 257 2.02 8.90 14.15
N ASP A 258 0.99 9.23 14.91
CA ASP A 258 -0.39 8.86 14.62
C ASP A 258 -1.32 9.90 15.23
N ILE A 259 -2.47 10.13 14.61
CA ILE A 259 -3.45 11.09 15.12
C ILE A 259 -4.18 10.55 16.38
N ALA A 260 -4.29 9.23 16.52
CA ALA A 260 -5.01 8.57 17.59
C ALA A 260 -4.10 8.37 18.82
N ALA A 261 -4.25 9.20 19.85
CA ALA A 261 -3.46 9.14 21.07
C ALA A 261 -3.48 7.77 21.77
N VAL A 262 -4.62 7.06 21.79
CA VAL A 262 -4.71 5.71 22.37
C VAL A 262 -3.90 4.70 21.55
N SER A 263 -3.85 4.87 20.23
CA SER A 263 -2.98 4.04 19.37
C SER A 263 -1.51 4.26 19.70
N ILE A 264 -1.10 5.51 19.97
CA ILE A 264 0.26 5.86 20.37
C ILE A 264 0.63 5.24 21.72
N GLU A 265 -0.24 5.32 22.72
CA GLU A 265 -0.04 4.65 24.02
C GLU A 265 0.17 3.15 23.84
N GLN A 266 -0.65 2.50 23.00
CA GLN A 266 -0.53 1.07 22.70
C GLN A 266 0.76 0.73 21.92
N ALA A 267 1.21 1.60 21.03
CA ALA A 267 2.47 1.44 20.32
C ALA A 267 3.65 1.51 21.29
N GLN A 268 3.63 2.49 22.20
CA GLN A 268 4.63 2.65 23.26
C GLN A 268 4.70 1.43 24.18
N SER A 269 3.56 0.91 24.65
CA SER A 269 3.52 -0.31 25.47
C SER A 269 4.08 -1.51 24.71
N ARG A 270 3.68 -1.71 23.45
CA ARG A 270 4.18 -2.82 22.64
C ARG A 270 5.69 -2.75 22.41
N TYR A 271 6.22 -1.54 22.20
CA TYR A 271 7.65 -1.31 22.06
C TYR A 271 8.38 -1.62 23.38
N GLN A 272 7.88 -1.15 24.52
CA GLN A 272 8.46 -1.42 25.83
C GLN A 272 8.56 -2.91 26.13
N GLU A 273 7.50 -3.66 25.84
CA GLU A 273 7.41 -5.11 26.07
C GLU A 273 8.32 -5.94 25.14
N ASN A 274 8.47 -5.55 23.87
CA ASN A 274 9.04 -6.44 22.84
C ASN A 274 10.33 -5.95 22.20
N CYS A 275 10.64 -4.65 22.25
CA CYS A 275 11.64 -4.03 21.39
C CYS A 275 12.58 -3.04 22.10
N SER A 276 12.28 -2.60 23.32
CA SER A 276 12.95 -1.45 23.98
C SER A 276 14.46 -1.53 24.18
N GLN A 277 15.02 -2.74 24.14
CA GLN A 277 16.47 -2.97 24.27
C GLN A 277 17.17 -3.19 22.92
N ARG A 278 16.45 -3.06 21.79
CA ARG A 278 16.95 -3.42 20.46
C ARG A 278 17.21 -2.22 19.56
N PHE A 279 16.40 -1.17 19.68
CA PHE A 279 16.54 0.09 18.94
C PHE A 279 15.82 1.19 19.72
N TYR A 280 16.15 2.44 19.47
CA TYR A 280 15.42 3.57 20.07
C TYR A 280 14.11 3.82 19.33
N ALA A 281 13.01 4.04 20.07
CA ALA A 281 11.75 4.49 19.48
C ALA A 281 11.09 5.60 20.28
N LYS A 282 10.50 6.57 19.57
CA LYS A 282 9.65 7.63 20.11
C LYS A 282 8.31 7.61 19.37
N PHE A 283 7.21 7.66 20.12
CA PHE A 283 5.86 7.74 19.57
C PHE A 283 5.18 9.03 20.02
N VAL A 284 4.55 9.74 19.10
CA VAL A 284 3.91 11.04 19.37
C VAL A 284 2.53 11.11 18.72
N ALA A 285 1.53 11.55 19.49
CA ALA A 285 0.21 11.84 18.95
C ALA A 285 0.23 13.18 18.21
N LEU A 286 0.02 13.16 16.90
CA LEU A 286 0.08 14.34 16.03
C LEU A 286 -0.74 14.09 14.75
N ASP A 287 -1.53 15.07 14.32
CA ASP A 287 -2.03 15.11 12.95
C ASP A 287 -0.89 15.50 12.00
N CYS A 288 -0.11 14.50 11.59
CA CYS A 288 1.05 14.65 10.70
C CYS A 288 0.69 15.04 9.25
N PHE A 289 -0.60 15.21 8.93
CA PHE A 289 -1.06 15.73 7.65
C PHE A 289 -1.51 17.19 7.76
N SER A 290 -1.68 17.72 8.97
CA SER A 290 -2.06 19.13 9.18
C SER A 290 -0.99 19.94 9.91
N LEU A 291 -0.06 19.27 10.61
CA LEU A 291 0.95 19.91 11.45
C LEU A 291 2.37 19.43 11.09
N PRO A 292 3.38 20.30 11.17
CA PRO A 292 4.75 19.91 10.87
C PRO A 292 5.36 19.11 12.02
N ILE A 293 6.15 18.08 11.73
CA ILE A 293 6.74 17.19 12.76
C ILE A 293 7.80 17.88 13.63
N ASP A 294 8.40 18.96 13.15
CA ASP A 294 9.36 19.78 13.92
C ASP A 294 8.70 20.68 14.97
N SER A 295 7.37 20.72 15.02
CA SER A 295 6.64 21.31 16.14
C SER A 295 6.74 20.49 17.44
N VAL A 296 7.10 19.20 17.33
CA VAL A 296 7.15 18.26 18.47
C VAL A 296 8.48 17.50 18.58
N LEU A 297 9.31 17.54 17.55
CA LEU A 297 10.67 17.01 17.59
C LEU A 297 11.69 18.10 17.86
N SER A 298 12.67 17.80 18.70
CA SER A 298 13.73 18.75 19.03
C SER A 298 14.72 18.91 17.86
N PRO A 299 15.45 20.05 17.79
CA PRO A 299 16.52 20.21 16.82
C PRO A 299 17.61 19.12 16.90
N GLU A 300 17.85 18.56 18.08
CA GLU A 300 18.79 17.44 18.26
C GLU A 300 18.26 16.15 17.64
N GLU A 301 16.96 15.85 17.84
CA GLU A 301 16.30 14.70 17.23
C GLU A 301 16.25 14.81 15.71
N LEU A 302 16.22 16.03 15.15
CA LEU A 302 16.17 16.27 13.71
C LEU A 302 17.54 16.51 13.07
N ARG A 303 18.61 16.58 13.88
CA ARG A 303 19.98 16.89 13.41
C ARG A 303 20.48 15.87 12.40
N GLU A 304 20.21 14.58 12.65
CA GLU A 304 20.45 13.52 11.68
C GLU A 304 19.17 13.27 10.88
N PRO A 305 19.20 13.43 9.54
CA PRO A 305 18.07 13.12 8.68
C PRO A 305 17.63 11.65 8.76
N PHE A 306 16.36 11.42 8.44
CA PHE A 306 15.81 10.09 8.26
C PHE A 306 16.38 9.44 6.98
N HIS A 307 16.58 8.13 7.04
CA HIS A 307 16.99 7.31 5.90
C HIS A 307 15.77 6.85 5.09
N ALA A 308 14.65 6.59 5.76
CA ALA A 308 13.40 6.26 5.10
C ALA A 308 12.18 6.83 5.85
N VAL A 309 11.12 7.12 5.08
CA VAL A 309 9.79 7.49 5.57
C VAL A 309 8.78 6.44 5.14
N SER A 310 7.90 6.01 6.04
CA SER A 310 6.88 4.98 5.79
C SER A 310 5.46 5.51 5.99
N LEU A 311 4.58 5.23 5.02
CA LEU A 311 3.18 5.63 4.95
C LEU A 311 2.29 4.40 4.65
N GLN A 312 2.14 3.50 5.60
CA GLN A 312 1.39 2.25 5.40
C GLN A 312 -0.10 2.46 5.71
N PHE A 313 -0.95 2.37 4.68
CA PHE A 313 -2.42 2.46 4.81
C PHE A 313 -2.93 3.75 5.50
N CYS A 314 -2.27 4.89 5.26
CA CYS A 314 -2.65 6.14 5.95
C CYS A 314 -2.69 7.38 5.03
N MET A 315 -1.88 7.43 3.97
CA MET A 315 -1.71 8.69 3.22
C MET A 315 -2.97 9.15 2.46
N HIS A 316 -3.92 8.26 2.18
CA HIS A 316 -5.18 8.62 1.53
C HIS A 316 -6.01 9.61 2.38
N TYR A 317 -5.84 9.64 3.71
CA TYR A 317 -6.49 10.64 4.56
C TYR A 317 -5.99 12.08 4.30
N ALA A 318 -4.74 12.24 3.83
CA ALA A 318 -4.18 13.55 3.52
C ALA A 318 -4.80 14.17 2.25
N PHE A 319 -5.43 13.37 1.39
CA PHE A 319 -6.02 13.81 0.12
C PHE A 319 -7.42 14.43 0.28
N GLU A 320 -7.86 14.68 1.51
CA GLU A 320 -9.00 15.54 1.81
C GLU A 320 -8.84 16.93 1.19
N SER A 321 -7.63 17.51 1.25
CA SER A 321 -7.34 18.82 0.68
C SER A 321 -5.90 18.92 0.20
N GLU A 322 -5.64 19.86 -0.72
CA GLU A 322 -4.28 20.14 -1.18
C GLU A 322 -3.36 20.56 -0.03
N ALA A 323 -3.86 21.37 0.90
CA ALA A 323 -3.08 21.84 2.05
C ALA A 323 -2.57 20.67 2.91
N LYS A 324 -3.43 19.66 3.16
CA LYS A 324 -3.04 18.47 3.91
C LYS A 324 -2.04 17.61 3.14
N ALA A 325 -2.29 17.39 1.85
CA ALA A 325 -1.37 16.64 0.99
C ALA A 325 0.02 17.30 0.92
N ARG A 326 0.08 18.63 0.82
CA ARG A 326 1.35 19.38 0.82
C ARG A 326 2.07 19.31 2.18
N THR A 327 1.36 19.50 3.29
CA THR A 327 1.95 19.34 4.64
C THR A 327 2.48 17.92 4.87
N MET A 328 1.75 16.89 4.42
CA MET A 328 2.26 15.51 4.44
C MET A 328 3.58 15.40 3.66
N MET A 329 3.64 15.95 2.44
CA MET A 329 4.86 15.90 1.63
C MET A 329 6.02 16.71 2.21
N GLU A 330 5.76 17.83 2.89
CA GLU A 330 6.75 18.58 3.66
C GLU A 330 7.34 17.70 4.78
N ASN A 331 6.47 17.06 5.57
CA ASN A 331 6.87 16.16 6.66
C ASN A 331 7.68 14.95 6.16
N VAL A 332 7.35 14.42 4.98
CA VAL A 332 8.12 13.36 4.32
C VAL A 332 9.50 13.88 3.88
N SER A 333 9.52 15.02 3.19
CA SER A 333 10.66 15.43 2.36
C SER A 333 11.73 16.20 3.12
N LYS A 334 11.31 17.06 4.06
CA LYS A 334 12.17 18.07 4.71
C LYS A 334 13.35 17.47 5.46
N TYR A 335 13.16 16.32 6.10
CA TYR A 335 14.16 15.63 6.90
C TYR A 335 14.56 14.26 6.33
N LEU A 336 14.29 13.99 5.05
CA LEU A 336 14.74 12.78 4.37
C LEU A 336 16.08 13.03 3.69
N VAL A 337 17.08 12.18 3.95
CA VAL A 337 18.39 12.26 3.32
C VAL A 337 18.28 12.07 1.80
N SER A 338 19.10 12.78 1.01
CA SER A 338 19.22 12.49 -0.43
C SER A 338 19.68 11.04 -0.65
N GLY A 339 19.02 10.35 -1.56
CA GLY A 339 19.11 8.90 -1.76
C GLY A 339 18.25 8.05 -0.82
N GLY A 340 17.67 8.64 0.23
CA GLY A 340 16.71 8.00 1.12
C GLY A 340 15.36 7.73 0.42
N VAL A 341 14.50 6.94 1.04
CA VAL A 341 13.26 6.47 0.38
C VAL A 341 11.99 6.84 1.15
N MET A 342 10.93 7.15 0.40
CA MET A 342 9.55 7.15 0.90
C MET A 342 8.88 5.86 0.41
N ILE A 343 8.32 5.06 1.33
CA ILE A 343 7.56 3.85 1.00
C ILE A 343 6.15 3.92 1.56
N GLY A 344 5.20 3.25 0.93
CA GLY A 344 3.84 3.21 1.43
C GLY A 344 2.92 2.26 0.70
N THR A 345 1.68 2.21 1.18
CA THR A 345 0.59 1.45 0.57
C THR A 345 -0.65 2.33 0.45
N ILE A 346 -1.33 2.23 -0.69
CA ILE A 346 -2.52 3.02 -1.02
C ILE A 346 -3.56 2.17 -1.75
N PRO A 347 -4.85 2.47 -1.58
CA PRO A 347 -5.89 2.01 -2.50
C PRO A 347 -5.58 2.47 -3.92
N ASP A 348 -5.77 1.59 -4.89
CA ASP A 348 -5.53 1.88 -6.30
C ASP A 348 -6.70 2.71 -6.86
N PRO A 349 -6.46 3.99 -7.22
CA PRO A 349 -7.54 4.88 -7.65
C PRO A 349 -8.22 4.38 -8.92
N ASP A 350 -7.48 3.78 -9.85
CA ASP A 350 -8.01 3.36 -11.16
C ASP A 350 -8.97 2.18 -10.98
N LEU A 351 -8.62 1.23 -10.09
CA LEU A 351 -9.50 0.14 -9.74
C LEU A 351 -10.76 0.62 -9.00
N LEU A 352 -10.61 1.53 -8.03
CA LEU A 352 -11.74 2.09 -7.29
C LEU A 352 -12.71 2.82 -8.24
N ILE A 353 -12.19 3.67 -9.13
CA ILE A 353 -12.98 4.38 -10.13
C ILE A 353 -13.66 3.38 -11.07
N GLN A 354 -12.95 2.37 -11.59
CA GLN A 354 -13.54 1.37 -12.48
C GLN A 354 -14.71 0.62 -11.81
N ARG A 355 -14.55 0.19 -10.56
CA ARG A 355 -15.62 -0.50 -9.81
C ARG A 355 -16.78 0.43 -9.49
N TRP A 356 -16.50 1.68 -9.13
CA TRP A 356 -17.51 2.71 -8.90
C TRP A 356 -18.31 3.04 -10.16
N GLU A 357 -17.66 3.18 -11.31
CA GLU A 357 -18.32 3.38 -12.60
C GLU A 357 -19.29 2.24 -12.93
N ARG A 358 -18.86 1.00 -12.68
CA ARG A 358 -19.66 -0.17 -12.95
C ARG A 358 -20.89 -0.20 -12.06
N CYS A 359 -20.73 -0.09 -10.74
CA CYS A 359 -21.88 -0.13 -9.84
C CYS A 359 -22.79 1.10 -9.99
N SER A 360 -22.27 2.26 -10.37
CA SER A 360 -23.09 3.45 -10.69
C SER A 360 -23.96 3.29 -11.94
N ARG A 361 -23.56 2.43 -12.90
CA ARG A 361 -24.36 2.15 -14.11
C ARG A 361 -25.36 1.02 -13.90
N GLU A 362 -24.97 0.03 -13.11
CA GLU A 362 -25.80 -1.15 -12.81
C GLU A 362 -26.87 -0.85 -11.76
N SER A 363 -26.66 0.16 -10.90
CA SER A 363 -27.57 0.57 -9.84
C SER A 363 -28.04 2.02 -10.00
N ASN A 364 -29.33 2.27 -9.76
CA ASN A 364 -29.88 3.62 -9.65
C ASN A 364 -29.73 4.20 -8.22
N ALA A 365 -28.80 3.67 -7.41
CA ALA A 365 -28.58 4.13 -6.04
C ALA A 365 -27.96 5.53 -6.02
N GLU A 366 -28.46 6.39 -5.13
CA GLU A 366 -27.87 7.71 -4.86
C GLU A 366 -26.45 7.62 -4.28
N LYS A 367 -26.13 6.51 -3.62
CA LYS A 367 -24.82 6.23 -3.01
C LYS A 367 -24.35 4.85 -3.47
N PRO A 368 -23.78 4.74 -4.67
CA PRO A 368 -23.35 3.45 -5.20
C PRO A 368 -22.24 2.87 -4.33
N SER A 369 -22.32 1.56 -4.09
CA SER A 369 -21.31 0.79 -3.39
C SER A 369 -20.93 -0.47 -4.14
N PHE A 370 -19.74 -0.99 -3.82
CA PHE A 370 -19.28 -2.29 -4.28
C PHE A 370 -18.44 -2.94 -3.18
N GLY A 371 -18.35 -4.25 -3.20
CA GLY A 371 -17.67 -5.00 -2.16
C GLY A 371 -18.02 -6.48 -2.21
N ASN A 372 -17.76 -7.16 -1.11
CA ASN A 372 -18.12 -8.56 -0.90
C ASN A 372 -18.42 -8.80 0.58
N SER A 373 -18.36 -10.05 1.05
CA SER A 373 -18.70 -10.36 2.44
C SER A 373 -17.78 -9.70 3.49
N VAL A 374 -16.55 -9.32 3.12
CA VAL A 374 -15.56 -8.81 4.09
C VAL A 374 -15.32 -7.30 4.00
N TYR A 375 -15.64 -6.64 2.89
CA TYR A 375 -15.44 -5.20 2.73
C TYR A 375 -16.52 -4.56 1.86
N GLU A 376 -16.74 -3.26 2.06
CA GLU A 376 -17.62 -2.44 1.24
C GLU A 376 -16.98 -1.07 1.01
N ILE A 377 -17.04 -0.58 -0.22
CA ILE A 377 -16.66 0.78 -0.60
C ILE A 377 -17.89 1.49 -1.12
N ARG A 378 -18.20 2.65 -0.54
CA ARG A 378 -19.38 3.45 -0.90
C ARG A 378 -18.98 4.87 -1.28
N PHE A 379 -19.44 5.31 -2.45
CA PHE A 379 -19.27 6.69 -2.87
C PHE A 379 -20.49 7.52 -2.44
N PRO A 380 -20.29 8.78 -2.02
CA PRO A 380 -21.38 9.62 -1.51
C PRO A 380 -22.29 10.16 -2.62
N TYR A 381 -21.96 9.91 -3.89
CA TYR A 381 -22.71 10.32 -5.07
C TYR A 381 -22.49 9.32 -6.23
N PRO A 382 -23.42 9.23 -7.20
CA PRO A 382 -23.20 8.47 -8.42
C PRO A 382 -22.26 9.20 -9.37
N LEU A 383 -21.58 8.46 -10.25
CA LEU A 383 -20.73 9.07 -11.27
C LEU A 383 -21.56 9.85 -12.29
N THR A 384 -21.24 11.12 -12.53
CA THR A 384 -21.85 11.86 -13.64
C THR A 384 -21.32 11.37 -15.00
N PRO A 385 -22.11 11.46 -16.09
CA PRO A 385 -21.66 11.07 -17.42
C PRO A 385 -20.39 11.82 -17.88
N GLN A 386 -20.18 13.05 -17.40
CA GLN A 386 -19.01 13.88 -17.70
C GLN A 386 -17.85 13.68 -16.71
N ARG A 387 -18.00 12.85 -15.67
CA ARG A 387 -17.01 12.61 -14.60
C ARG A 387 -16.51 13.88 -13.90
N ARG A 388 -17.37 14.90 -13.76
CA ARG A 388 -16.98 16.21 -13.21
C ARG A 388 -16.39 16.11 -11.81
N GLU A 389 -16.79 15.09 -11.06
CA GLU A 389 -16.28 14.81 -9.73
C GLU A 389 -14.78 14.51 -9.73
N LEU A 390 -14.27 13.87 -10.80
CA LEU A 390 -12.87 13.52 -10.96
C LEU A 390 -12.02 14.65 -11.58
N ASP A 391 -12.63 15.78 -11.92
CA ASP A 391 -11.89 16.97 -12.39
C ASP A 391 -11.05 17.59 -11.26
N GLN A 392 -11.41 17.33 -10.00
CA GLN A 392 -10.66 17.75 -8.83
C GLN A 392 -9.63 16.69 -8.43
N VAL A 393 -8.43 17.13 -8.07
CA VAL A 393 -7.36 16.23 -7.60
C VAL A 393 -7.59 15.76 -6.16
N TYR A 394 -8.16 16.61 -5.32
CA TYR A 394 -8.35 16.40 -3.88
C TYR A 394 -9.83 16.39 -3.51
N GLY A 395 -10.16 15.87 -2.32
CA GLY A 395 -11.53 15.88 -1.80
C GLY A 395 -12.45 14.80 -2.37
N ASN A 396 -11.94 13.91 -3.21
CA ASN A 396 -12.65 12.77 -3.79
C ASN A 396 -12.94 11.69 -2.74
N ARG A 397 -13.94 11.93 -1.90
CA ARG A 397 -14.29 11.10 -0.74
C ARG A 397 -14.99 9.81 -1.11
N TYR A 398 -14.64 8.73 -0.44
CA TYR A 398 -15.44 7.50 -0.33
C TYR A 398 -15.43 6.99 1.11
N SER A 399 -16.39 6.14 1.44
CA SER A 399 -16.47 5.42 2.70
C SER A 399 -15.87 4.02 2.53
N PHE A 400 -15.01 3.61 3.45
CA PHE A 400 -14.42 2.28 3.47
C PHE A 400 -14.87 1.49 4.71
N TYR A 401 -15.42 0.30 4.48
CA TYR A 401 -15.74 -0.68 5.49
C TYR A 401 -14.89 -1.94 5.27
N LEU A 402 -14.30 -2.46 6.33
CA LEU A 402 -13.61 -3.75 6.34
C LEU A 402 -13.93 -4.44 7.66
N GLU A 403 -14.52 -5.62 7.57
CA GLU A 403 -14.94 -6.43 8.71
C GLU A 403 -13.81 -6.53 9.75
N ASP A 404 -14.14 -6.32 11.02
CA ASP A 404 -13.19 -6.35 12.14
C ASP A 404 -12.03 -5.33 12.08
N ALA A 405 -11.96 -4.45 11.08
CA ALA A 405 -10.84 -3.54 10.86
C ALA A 405 -11.20 -2.07 10.75
N VAL A 406 -12.18 -1.70 9.94
CA VAL A 406 -12.53 -0.30 9.64
C VAL A 406 -14.04 -0.21 9.54
N GLU A 407 -14.62 0.72 10.29
CA GLU A 407 -16.07 0.95 10.36
C GLU A 407 -16.39 2.28 9.70
N ASP A 408 -16.76 2.24 8.42
CA ASP A 408 -17.29 3.36 7.63
C ASP A 408 -16.47 4.67 7.80
N VAL A 409 -15.15 4.56 7.64
CA VAL A 409 -14.24 5.69 7.78
C VAL A 409 -14.13 6.42 6.43
N PRO A 410 -14.19 7.76 6.41
CA PRO A 410 -13.97 8.53 5.18
C PRO A 410 -12.51 8.46 4.74
N GLU A 411 -12.30 7.97 3.52
CA GLU A 411 -11.03 7.97 2.80
C GLU A 411 -11.16 8.82 1.52
N TYR A 412 -10.04 9.11 0.86
CA TYR A 412 -10.00 9.95 -0.35
C TYR A 412 -9.19 9.30 -1.46
N LEU A 413 -9.67 9.43 -2.71
CA LEU A 413 -8.93 8.93 -3.87
C LEU A 413 -7.59 9.65 -3.98
N VAL A 414 -6.53 8.86 -4.14
CA VAL A 414 -5.18 9.34 -4.44
C VAL A 414 -4.95 9.15 -5.94
N LEU A 415 -5.37 10.11 -6.75
CA LEU A 415 -5.13 10.06 -8.20
C LEU A 415 -3.64 9.95 -8.47
N TRP A 416 -3.23 8.87 -9.14
CA TRP A 416 -1.83 8.44 -9.15
C TRP A 416 -0.90 9.43 -9.85
N GLU A 417 -1.23 9.86 -11.07
CA GLU A 417 -0.39 10.80 -11.82
C GLU A 417 -0.29 12.18 -11.14
N PRO A 418 -1.38 12.78 -10.62
CA PRO A 418 -1.27 13.96 -9.75
C PRO A 418 -0.37 13.76 -8.52
N PHE A 419 -0.48 12.62 -7.82
CA PHE A 419 0.37 12.35 -6.68
C PHE A 419 1.85 12.24 -7.06
N VAL A 420 2.19 11.58 -8.18
CA VAL A 420 3.58 11.51 -8.67
C VAL A 420 4.13 12.91 -8.97
N ARG A 421 3.34 13.79 -9.59
CA ARG A 421 3.75 15.19 -9.83
C ARG A 421 3.95 15.96 -8.54
N LEU A 422 3.04 15.83 -7.57
CA LEU A 422 3.20 16.42 -6.26
C LEU A 422 4.49 15.92 -5.60
N ALA A 423 4.78 14.62 -5.63
CA ALA A 423 6.03 14.07 -5.09
C ALA A 423 7.29 14.67 -5.76
N GLN A 424 7.24 14.89 -7.07
CA GLN A 424 8.35 15.52 -7.81
C GLN A 424 8.61 16.96 -7.37
N GLU A 425 7.57 17.75 -7.06
CA GLU A 425 7.73 19.11 -6.51
C GLU A 425 8.54 19.10 -5.20
N PHE A 426 8.48 18.02 -4.43
CA PHE A 426 9.23 17.81 -3.19
C PHE A 426 10.56 17.07 -3.39
N GLY A 427 11.02 16.91 -4.63
CA GLY A 427 12.30 16.25 -4.95
C GLY A 427 12.27 14.74 -4.76
N LEU A 428 11.10 14.11 -4.87
CA LEU A 428 10.94 12.66 -4.80
C LEU A 428 10.65 12.08 -6.19
N LYS A 429 11.38 11.03 -6.55
CA LYS A 429 11.23 10.34 -7.83
C LYS A 429 10.67 8.94 -7.62
N LEU A 430 9.63 8.58 -8.36
CA LEU A 430 9.05 7.24 -8.32
C LEU A 430 10.09 6.19 -8.77
N VAL A 431 10.24 5.12 -7.98
CA VAL A 431 11.11 3.97 -8.31
C VAL A 431 10.36 2.64 -8.28
N TYR A 432 9.15 2.60 -7.70
CA TYR A 432 8.36 1.39 -7.60
C TYR A 432 6.87 1.70 -7.43
N LYS A 433 6.01 1.01 -8.17
CA LYS A 433 4.56 0.87 -7.91
C LYS A 433 4.14 -0.51 -8.38
N LYS A 434 3.50 -1.30 -7.52
CA LYS A 434 2.88 -2.58 -7.90
C LYS A 434 1.61 -2.83 -7.10
N GLY A 435 0.59 -3.38 -7.75
CA GLY A 435 -0.58 -3.92 -7.07
C GLY A 435 -0.17 -5.08 -6.14
N PHE A 436 -0.91 -5.30 -5.06
CA PHE A 436 -0.57 -6.34 -4.08
C PHE A 436 -0.49 -7.75 -4.68
N HIS A 437 -1.40 -8.08 -5.59
CA HIS A 437 -1.40 -9.39 -6.27
C HIS A 437 -0.20 -9.54 -7.21
N GLU A 438 0.18 -8.47 -7.91
CA GLU A 438 1.36 -8.45 -8.78
C GLU A 438 2.66 -8.56 -7.97
N LEU A 439 2.74 -7.83 -6.85
CA LEU A 439 3.83 -7.93 -5.88
C LEU A 439 3.94 -9.37 -5.36
N PHE A 440 2.84 -9.98 -4.94
CA PHE A 440 2.83 -11.37 -4.50
C PHE A 440 3.34 -12.32 -5.58
N GLN A 441 2.83 -12.19 -6.81
CA GLN A 441 3.23 -13.05 -7.92
C GLN A 441 4.73 -12.91 -8.23
N THR A 442 5.28 -11.70 -8.15
CA THR A 442 6.70 -11.41 -8.39
C THR A 442 7.58 -11.96 -7.27
N GLU A 443 7.20 -11.70 -6.02
CA GLU A 443 8.08 -11.86 -4.86
C GLU A 443 7.95 -13.24 -4.18
N LYS A 444 6.90 -14.02 -4.47
CA LYS A 444 6.73 -15.38 -3.91
C LYS A 444 7.82 -16.37 -4.33
N ALA A 445 8.55 -16.09 -5.40
CA ALA A 445 9.66 -16.90 -5.88
C ALA A 445 11.00 -16.55 -5.20
N ASN A 446 11.11 -15.35 -4.60
CA ASN A 446 12.29 -14.95 -3.85
C ASN A 446 12.46 -15.86 -2.61
N PRO A 447 13.62 -16.52 -2.39
CA PRO A 447 13.79 -17.46 -1.29
C PRO A 447 13.49 -16.89 0.10
N SER A 448 13.91 -15.64 0.37
CA SER A 448 13.71 -14.96 1.64
C SER A 448 12.24 -14.65 1.88
N TYR A 449 11.55 -14.12 0.86
CA TYR A 449 10.12 -13.78 0.98
C TYR A 449 9.20 -15.00 0.93
N LYS A 450 9.60 -16.05 0.21
CA LYS A 450 8.95 -17.37 0.25
C LYS A 450 9.02 -17.98 1.64
N SER A 451 10.20 -17.99 2.26
CA SER A 451 10.35 -18.44 3.65
C SER A 451 9.44 -17.64 4.60
N LEU A 452 9.34 -16.33 4.37
CA LEU A 452 8.49 -15.45 5.15
C LEU A 452 6.98 -15.76 4.98
N LEU A 453 6.52 -16.14 3.78
CA LEU A 453 5.13 -16.57 3.55
C LEU A 453 4.74 -17.72 4.47
N PHE A 454 5.61 -18.73 4.62
CA PHE A 454 5.39 -19.86 5.54
C PHE A 454 5.42 -19.41 6.99
N LYS A 455 6.44 -18.64 7.40
CA LYS A 455 6.58 -18.15 8.79
C LYS A 455 5.38 -17.32 9.25
N MET A 456 4.84 -16.51 8.35
CA MET A 456 3.68 -15.66 8.61
C MET A 456 2.34 -16.39 8.39
N LYS A 457 2.38 -17.68 8.04
CA LYS A 457 1.20 -18.52 7.77
C LYS A 457 0.28 -17.93 6.69
N VAL A 458 0.85 -17.22 5.71
CA VAL A 458 0.14 -16.75 4.52
C VAL A 458 -0.14 -17.92 3.58
N ILE A 459 0.79 -18.89 3.54
CA ILE A 459 0.62 -20.18 2.89
C ILE A 459 0.73 -21.31 3.93
N ASN A 460 0.09 -22.45 3.66
CA ASN A 460 0.22 -23.68 4.47
C ASN A 460 1.49 -24.45 4.09
N SER A 461 1.74 -25.59 4.75
CA SER A 461 2.90 -26.47 4.47
C SER A 461 2.95 -27.02 3.05
N GLU A 462 1.82 -27.11 2.36
CA GLU A 462 1.70 -27.56 0.97
C GLU A 462 1.94 -26.42 -0.03
N GLY A 463 2.07 -25.17 0.45
CA GLY A 463 2.22 -23.98 -0.38
C GLY A 463 0.89 -23.34 -0.82
N ASN A 464 -0.25 -23.84 -0.33
CA ASN A 464 -1.56 -23.30 -0.63
C ASN A 464 -1.83 -22.01 0.15
N LEU A 465 -2.42 -21.01 -0.51
CA LEU A 465 -2.78 -19.73 0.10
C LEU A 465 -3.85 -19.90 1.19
N MET A 466 -3.60 -19.33 2.36
CA MET A 466 -4.47 -19.36 3.54
C MET A 466 -5.28 -18.07 3.68
N ILE A 467 -5.94 -17.70 2.59
CA ILE A 467 -6.81 -16.53 2.45
C ILE A 467 -8.03 -16.92 1.60
N SER A 468 -9.24 -16.51 2.00
CA SER A 468 -10.45 -16.78 1.22
C SER A 468 -10.49 -15.94 -0.06
N SER A 469 -11.36 -16.31 -1.01
CA SER A 469 -11.56 -15.54 -2.24
C SER A 469 -11.95 -14.09 -1.96
N ASP A 470 -12.89 -13.86 -1.05
CA ASP A 470 -13.37 -12.51 -0.71
C ASP A 470 -12.28 -11.66 -0.05
N GLN A 471 -11.48 -12.26 0.84
CA GLN A 471 -10.33 -11.60 1.43
C GLN A 471 -9.24 -11.32 0.39
N TRP A 472 -9.03 -12.23 -0.56
CA TRP A 472 -8.09 -12.02 -1.66
C TRP A 472 -8.51 -10.86 -2.56
N ASP A 473 -9.79 -10.78 -2.94
CA ASP A 473 -10.33 -9.64 -3.70
C ASP A 473 -10.11 -8.32 -2.94
N ALA A 474 -10.40 -8.29 -1.63
CA ALA A 474 -10.21 -7.11 -0.79
C ALA A 474 -8.75 -6.61 -0.79
N THR A 475 -7.78 -7.53 -0.74
CA THR A 475 -6.34 -7.16 -0.82
C THR A 475 -5.94 -6.60 -2.18
N GLY A 476 -6.66 -6.97 -3.24
CA GLY A 476 -6.40 -6.53 -4.61
C GLY A 476 -6.69 -5.06 -4.84
N ILE A 477 -7.37 -4.39 -3.90
CA ILE A 477 -7.60 -2.95 -3.93
C ILE A 477 -6.33 -2.15 -3.76
N TYR A 478 -5.30 -2.72 -3.15
CA TYR A 478 -4.12 -1.96 -2.73
C TYR A 478 -2.93 -2.12 -3.67
N SER A 479 -2.15 -1.04 -3.75
CA SER A 479 -0.84 -0.96 -4.38
C SER A 479 0.21 -0.57 -3.33
N ALA A 480 1.43 -1.10 -3.49
CA ALA A 480 2.62 -0.67 -2.75
C ALA A 480 3.49 0.20 -3.66
N PHE A 481 4.11 1.24 -3.10
CA PHE A 481 4.98 2.14 -3.85
C PHE A 481 6.27 2.48 -3.10
N ALA A 482 7.26 2.96 -3.84
CA ALA A 482 8.46 3.59 -3.30
C ALA A 482 8.93 4.76 -4.18
N PHE A 483 9.37 5.83 -3.53
CA PHE A 483 10.05 6.97 -4.14
C PHE A 483 11.43 7.13 -3.51
N ILE A 484 12.38 7.65 -4.28
CA ILE A 484 13.71 8.04 -3.80
C ILE A 484 13.82 9.56 -3.75
N LYS A 485 14.47 10.08 -2.70
CA LYS A 485 14.82 11.50 -2.57
C LYS A 485 16.02 11.80 -3.46
N MET A 486 15.89 12.81 -4.32
CA MET A 486 16.93 13.21 -5.27
C MET A 486 18.07 14.01 -4.64
#